data_AF-A0A2E8KZ68-F1
#
_entry.id   AF-A0A2E8KZ68-F1
#
_cell.length_a   1.000
_cell.length_b   1.000
_cell.length_c   1.000
_cell.angle_alpha   90.00
_cell.angle_beta   90.00
_cell.angle_gamma   90.00
#
_symmetry.space_group_name_H-M   'P 1'
#
loop_
_entity.id
_entity.type
_entity.pdbx_description
1 polymer ?
#
loop_
_entity_poly.entity_id
_entity_poly.type
_entity_poly.pdbx_seq_one_letter_code
_entity_poly.pdbx_strand_id
1 'polypeptide(L)'
;MFVVVGFSVNEIQAQDLTPPKSFRLNLDYAKFRYDNENTYLEIYYAFYPYFLTYRWSGEKYRTGVQLRMRLKNNETNTYLFDERSGLQVAAADSAEATSRFPFVTQAGYAVPFGDYTLEVVANDSLAPSRRDSVSFNISANAYPAEAWCSDLELCSTIKSSQKRDDPFYKNSLEVVPNPTLVFGVTARPVVFHYVELYNLDPVKTYTVKQLIVDPDGEVIREASKTRNFGARDAIEVGTTNVTSIFSGRYRFQVLISNDSSQEIAKAEKTFYVYNPHLQVPSLTDPVFQEMELAGLSEERLTEEFQQARYLATEEEIEAFAEIISEDEKRKFLAEFWVNVENGESRHGPIRRADYLKRVEEANERYPSMGKKGWRSDRGRIYILYGPPDEIDRYPSAGESKPYEIWRYHSIESGVEFVYINRWGFGDYELVHSTKRDELRNELWQSYLR
;
A
#
# COMPACT_ATOMS: atom_id res chain seq x y z
N MET A 1 -67.72 -38.40 13.43
CA MET A 1 -66.70 -37.60 14.14
C MET A 1 -65.91 -36.85 13.08
N PHE A 2 -66.27 -35.58 12.83
CA PHE A 2 -65.58 -34.75 11.84
C PHE A 2 -64.33 -34.17 12.49
N VAL A 3 -63.16 -34.55 12.01
CA VAL A 3 -61.89 -33.94 12.40
C VAL A 3 -61.63 -32.79 11.44
N VAL A 4 -61.87 -31.57 11.91
CA VAL A 4 -61.40 -30.34 11.26
C VAL A 4 -59.91 -30.23 11.57
N VAL A 5 -59.06 -30.47 10.58
CA VAL A 5 -57.63 -30.17 10.66
C VAL A 5 -57.49 -28.69 10.32
N GLY A 6 -57.30 -27.86 11.35
CA GLY A 6 -56.95 -26.46 11.17
C GLY A 6 -55.54 -26.37 10.59
N PHE A 7 -55.42 -25.77 9.40
CA PHE A 7 -54.13 -25.35 8.88
C PHE A 7 -53.68 -24.12 9.68
N SER A 8 -52.64 -24.30 10.49
CA SER A 8 -51.88 -23.20 11.08
C SER A 8 -51.25 -22.40 9.94
N VAL A 9 -51.65 -21.14 9.80
CA VAL A 9 -50.94 -20.16 8.97
C VAL A 9 -49.55 -20.02 9.58
N ASN A 10 -48.52 -20.56 8.92
CA ASN A 10 -47.15 -20.27 9.29
C ASN A 10 -46.98 -18.75 9.16
N GLU A 11 -46.80 -18.07 10.29
CA GLU A 11 -46.20 -16.74 10.29
C GLU A 11 -44.87 -16.87 9.53
N ILE A 12 -44.78 -16.25 8.37
CA ILE A 12 -43.52 -16.12 7.63
C ILE A 12 -42.60 -15.33 8.55
N GLN A 13 -41.71 -16.01 9.27
CA GLN A 13 -40.69 -15.35 10.06
C GLN A 13 -39.94 -14.39 9.14
N ALA A 14 -39.84 -13.12 9.56
CA ALA A 14 -39.15 -12.11 8.78
C ALA A 14 -37.74 -12.60 8.45
N GLN A 15 -37.45 -12.77 7.17
CA GLN A 15 -36.15 -13.23 6.70
C GLN A 15 -35.18 -12.05 6.78
N ASP A 16 -34.24 -12.13 7.72
CA ASP A 16 -33.13 -11.18 7.81
C ASP A 16 -32.00 -11.64 6.88
N LEU A 17 -31.56 -10.77 5.99
CA LEU A 17 -30.33 -10.96 5.21
C LEU A 17 -29.19 -10.30 5.99
N THR A 18 -28.39 -11.12 6.67
CA THR A 18 -27.17 -10.64 7.33
C THR A 18 -25.99 -10.79 6.39
N PRO A 19 -25.26 -9.71 6.10
CA PRO A 19 -24.12 -9.76 5.20
C PRO A 19 -22.92 -10.44 5.88
N PRO A 20 -22.07 -11.15 5.11
CA PRO A 20 -20.94 -11.89 5.65
C PRO A 20 -19.75 -11.01 6.05
N LYS A 21 -19.76 -9.72 5.68
CA LYS A 21 -18.65 -8.78 5.89
C LYS A 21 -18.95 -7.80 7.03
N SER A 22 -17.87 -7.35 7.68
CA SER A 22 -17.93 -6.32 8.71
C SER A 22 -18.52 -5.02 8.16
N PHE A 23 -19.28 -4.32 9.00
CA PHE A 23 -19.76 -2.98 8.70
C PHE A 23 -18.56 -2.02 8.53
N ARG A 24 -18.65 -1.10 7.58
CA ARG A 24 -17.60 -0.14 7.25
C ARG A 24 -18.19 1.25 7.08
N LEU A 25 -17.61 2.22 7.79
CA LEU A 25 -17.90 3.63 7.59
C LEU A 25 -16.93 4.19 6.52
N ASN A 26 -17.47 4.74 5.44
CA ASN A 26 -16.68 5.45 4.44
C ASN A 26 -17.02 6.91 4.56
N LEU A 27 -16.02 7.74 4.88
CA LEU A 27 -16.20 9.14 5.15
C LEU A 27 -14.93 9.89 4.77
N ASP A 28 -15.10 11.06 4.19
CA ASP A 28 -14.04 12.04 3.97
C ASP A 28 -14.67 13.44 4.04
N TYR A 29 -13.84 14.48 4.03
CA TYR A 29 -14.30 15.86 4.19
C TYR A 29 -13.47 16.84 3.37
N ALA A 30 -14.03 18.02 3.12
CA ALA A 30 -13.34 19.15 2.51
C ALA A 30 -13.76 20.46 3.17
N LYS A 31 -12.84 21.42 3.22
CA LYS A 31 -13.03 22.76 3.75
C LYS A 31 -13.03 23.80 2.63
N PHE A 32 -14.01 24.71 2.68
CA PHE A 32 -14.18 25.80 1.73
C PHE A 32 -14.34 27.14 2.46
N ARG A 33 -14.16 28.23 1.73
CA ARG A 33 -14.39 29.58 2.26
C ARG A 33 -15.87 29.78 2.59
N TYR A 34 -16.17 30.33 3.77
CA TYR A 34 -17.54 30.65 4.18
C TYR A 34 -17.73 32.16 4.43
N ASP A 35 -17.30 32.66 5.59
CA ASP A 35 -17.37 34.07 5.98
C ASP A 35 -16.12 34.48 6.77
N ASN A 36 -16.06 35.69 7.33
CA ASN A 36 -14.85 36.19 7.97
C ASN A 36 -14.53 35.57 9.35
N GLU A 37 -15.35 34.66 9.86
CA GLU A 37 -15.20 34.06 11.19
C GLU A 37 -15.28 32.52 11.16
N ASN A 38 -15.76 31.95 10.06
CA ASN A 38 -16.05 30.53 9.93
C ASN A 38 -15.47 29.92 8.64
N THR A 39 -15.19 28.63 8.72
CA THR A 39 -14.90 27.72 7.61
C THR A 39 -16.11 26.87 7.27
N TYR A 40 -16.40 26.69 5.99
CA TYR A 40 -17.43 25.74 5.56
C TYR A 40 -16.81 24.34 5.54
N LEU A 41 -17.18 23.51 6.51
CA LEU A 41 -16.78 22.11 6.58
C LEU A 41 -17.87 21.26 5.92
N GLU A 42 -17.50 20.56 4.85
CA GLU A 42 -18.37 19.59 4.22
C GLU A 42 -17.88 18.18 4.53
N ILE A 43 -18.76 17.36 5.08
CA ILE A 43 -18.51 15.97 5.46
C ILE A 43 -19.36 15.08 4.56
N TYR A 44 -18.71 14.24 3.78
CA TYR A 44 -19.38 13.31 2.86
C TYR A 44 -19.14 11.87 3.28
N TYR A 45 -20.19 11.07 3.20
CA TYR A 45 -20.16 9.69 3.69
C TYR A 45 -20.97 8.76 2.79
N ALA A 46 -20.52 7.50 2.77
CA ALA A 46 -21.07 6.47 1.90
C ALA A 46 -21.31 5.16 2.63
N PHE A 47 -22.48 4.56 2.37
CA PHE A 47 -22.84 3.24 2.88
C PHE A 47 -23.10 2.30 1.70
N TYR A 48 -22.46 1.13 1.73
CA TYR A 48 -22.65 0.12 0.71
C TYR A 48 -23.77 -0.84 1.14
N PRO A 49 -24.82 -1.03 0.30
CA PRO A 49 -25.91 -1.97 0.55
C PRO A 49 -25.41 -3.33 1.01
N TYR A 50 -24.40 -3.87 0.32
CA TYR A 50 -23.78 -5.16 0.62
C TYR A 50 -23.19 -5.31 2.04
N PHE A 51 -22.96 -4.21 2.79
CA PHE A 51 -22.51 -4.25 4.18
C PHE A 51 -23.65 -4.12 5.21
N LEU A 52 -24.91 -3.98 4.78
CA LEU A 52 -26.04 -3.74 5.68
C LEU A 52 -26.90 -4.98 5.87
N THR A 53 -27.45 -5.10 7.08
CA THR A 53 -28.46 -6.10 7.42
C THR A 53 -29.80 -5.63 6.85
N TYR A 54 -30.51 -6.51 6.15
CA TYR A 54 -31.85 -6.21 5.66
C TYR A 54 -32.88 -7.08 6.34
N ARG A 55 -34.07 -6.53 6.55
CA ARG A 55 -35.24 -7.28 7.02
C ARG A 55 -36.35 -7.22 5.98
N TRP A 56 -36.89 -8.37 5.61
CA TRP A 56 -38.09 -8.42 4.78
C TRP A 56 -39.29 -7.84 5.54
N SER A 57 -40.00 -6.89 4.93
CA SER A 57 -41.17 -6.23 5.53
C SER A 57 -42.51 -6.66 4.90
N GLY A 58 -42.53 -7.74 4.10
CA GLY A 58 -43.72 -8.24 3.41
C GLY A 58 -43.80 -7.82 1.94
N GLU A 59 -43.28 -6.64 1.60
CA GLU A 59 -43.25 -6.10 0.22
C GLU A 59 -41.83 -5.81 -0.27
N LYS A 60 -40.98 -5.30 0.64
CA LYS A 60 -39.60 -4.90 0.35
C LYS A 60 -38.68 -5.18 1.51
N TYR A 61 -37.40 -5.31 1.22
CA TYR A 61 -36.35 -5.32 2.22
C TYR A 61 -36.14 -3.90 2.75
N ARG A 62 -35.98 -3.76 4.07
CA ARG A 62 -35.65 -2.48 4.72
C ARG A 62 -34.35 -2.59 5.48
N THR A 63 -33.57 -1.52 5.45
CA THR A 63 -32.33 -1.38 6.21
C THR A 63 -32.13 0.08 6.62
N GLY A 64 -31.13 0.32 7.44
CA GLY A 64 -30.64 1.66 7.65
C GLY A 64 -29.32 1.71 8.38
N VAL A 65 -28.77 2.92 8.47
CA VAL A 65 -27.58 3.24 9.24
C VAL A 65 -27.92 4.33 10.23
N GLN A 66 -27.50 4.14 11.48
CA GLN A 66 -27.49 5.20 12.48
C GLN A 66 -26.09 5.80 12.50
N LEU A 67 -26.02 7.13 12.47
CA LEU A 67 -24.79 7.90 12.44
C LEU A 67 -24.81 8.89 13.60
N ARG A 68 -23.71 8.99 14.33
CA ARG A 68 -23.47 10.04 15.31
C ARG A 68 -22.21 10.79 14.93
N MET A 69 -22.34 12.08 14.65
CA MET A 69 -21.22 12.97 14.34
C MET A 69 -21.04 13.96 15.48
N ARG A 70 -19.80 14.15 15.91
CA ARG A 70 -19.46 15.11 16.97
C ARG A 70 -18.25 15.91 16.56
N LEU A 71 -18.34 17.24 16.62
CA LEU A 71 -17.19 18.12 16.39
C LEU A 71 -16.83 18.81 17.69
N LYS A 72 -15.71 18.41 18.28
CA LYS A 72 -15.23 18.92 19.56
C LYS A 72 -14.18 19.99 19.33
N ASN A 73 -14.34 21.16 19.93
CA ASN A 73 -13.30 22.19 19.96
C ASN A 73 -12.20 21.78 20.95
N ASN A 74 -10.95 21.76 20.49
CA ASN A 74 -9.83 21.18 21.23
C ASN A 74 -9.38 22.07 22.41
N GLU A 75 -9.57 23.38 22.31
CA GLU A 75 -9.20 24.33 23.37
C GLU A 75 -10.23 24.34 24.50
N THR A 76 -11.50 24.54 24.17
CA THR A 76 -12.59 24.67 25.14
C THR A 76 -13.11 23.32 25.64
N ASN A 77 -12.76 22.22 24.96
CA ASN A 77 -13.32 20.88 25.18
C ASN A 77 -14.85 20.79 25.03
N THR A 78 -15.48 21.76 24.39
CA THR A 78 -16.93 21.78 24.11
C THR A 78 -17.23 21.23 22.72
N TYR A 79 -18.43 20.68 22.51
CA TYR A 79 -18.88 20.25 21.20
C TYR A 79 -19.56 21.41 20.48
N LEU A 80 -19.10 21.74 19.28
CA LEU A 80 -19.84 22.62 18.37
C LEU A 80 -21.17 21.97 17.98
N PHE A 81 -21.15 20.67 17.73
CA PHE A 81 -22.34 19.85 17.53
C PHE A 81 -22.13 18.40 18.00
N ASP A 82 -23.22 17.74 18.38
CA ASP A 82 -23.33 16.31 18.67
C ASP A 82 -24.67 15.80 18.08
N GLU A 83 -24.62 15.43 16.81
CA GLU A 83 -25.81 15.13 16.03
C GLU A 83 -25.97 13.63 15.83
N ARG A 84 -27.22 13.19 15.79
CA ARG A 84 -27.60 11.84 15.42
C ARG A 84 -28.49 11.89 14.19
N SER A 85 -28.12 11.16 13.16
CA SER A 85 -28.89 11.02 11.94
C SER A 85 -29.08 9.55 11.60
N GLY A 86 -30.17 9.27 10.89
CA GLY A 86 -30.49 7.92 10.42
C GLY A 86 -30.75 7.96 8.92
N LEU A 87 -30.04 7.11 8.17
CA LEU A 87 -30.37 6.86 6.77
C LEU A 87 -31.18 5.57 6.69
N GLN A 88 -32.39 5.63 6.14
CA GLN A 88 -33.23 4.46 5.89
C GLN A 88 -33.26 4.19 4.39
N VAL A 89 -33.05 2.93 4.03
CA VAL A 89 -33.05 2.47 2.64
C VAL A 89 -34.01 1.30 2.52
N ALA A 90 -34.73 1.25 1.41
CA ALA A 90 -35.50 0.08 1.02
C ALA A 90 -34.93 -0.50 -0.26
N ALA A 91 -34.93 -1.83 -0.36
CA ALA A 91 -34.58 -2.58 -1.55
C ALA A 91 -35.78 -3.44 -1.97
N ALA A 92 -36.15 -3.42 -3.24
CA ALA A 92 -37.28 -4.17 -3.78
C ALA A 92 -37.05 -5.68 -3.65
N ASP A 93 -35.82 -6.14 -3.85
CA ASP A 93 -35.45 -7.55 -3.82
C ASP A 93 -34.02 -7.78 -3.26
N SER A 94 -33.58 -9.04 -3.26
CA SER A 94 -32.25 -9.44 -2.79
C SER A 94 -31.10 -8.96 -3.68
N ALA A 95 -31.34 -8.71 -4.97
CA ALA A 95 -30.32 -8.22 -5.88
C ALA A 95 -30.00 -6.74 -5.58
N GLU A 96 -31.03 -5.92 -5.38
CA GLU A 96 -30.87 -4.53 -4.93
C GLU A 96 -30.25 -4.46 -3.52
N ALA A 97 -30.68 -5.34 -2.61
CA ALA A 97 -30.12 -5.42 -1.25
C ALA A 97 -28.61 -5.77 -1.24
N THR A 98 -28.13 -6.49 -2.25
CA THR A 98 -26.72 -6.89 -2.41
C THR A 98 -25.94 -6.01 -3.40
N SER A 99 -26.51 -4.87 -3.81
CA SER A 99 -25.85 -3.91 -4.70
C SER A 99 -24.50 -3.46 -4.14
N ARG A 100 -23.53 -3.32 -5.05
CA ARG A 100 -22.17 -2.82 -4.76
C ARG A 100 -22.05 -1.31 -4.91
N PHE A 101 -23.10 -0.62 -5.35
CA PHE A 101 -23.09 0.83 -5.47
C PHE A 101 -23.44 1.47 -4.13
N PRO A 102 -22.63 2.42 -3.64
CA PRO A 102 -22.89 3.06 -2.37
C PRO A 102 -24.03 4.08 -2.49
N PHE A 103 -24.77 4.26 -1.39
CA PHE A 103 -25.52 5.48 -1.14
C PHE A 103 -24.57 6.54 -0.62
N VAL A 104 -24.37 7.62 -1.38
CA VAL A 104 -23.54 8.75 -1.00
C VAL A 104 -24.45 9.89 -0.54
N THR A 105 -24.05 10.58 0.52
CA THR A 105 -24.71 11.82 0.99
C THR A 105 -23.69 12.70 1.69
N GLN A 106 -24.10 13.90 2.09
CA GLN A 106 -23.24 14.89 2.71
C GLN A 106 -23.95 15.77 3.74
N ALA A 107 -23.17 16.38 4.61
CA ALA A 107 -23.60 17.39 5.57
C ALA A 107 -22.59 18.55 5.59
N GLY A 108 -23.10 19.78 5.62
CA GLY A 108 -22.30 21.00 5.63
C GLY A 108 -22.48 21.78 6.93
N TYR A 109 -21.39 22.32 7.45
CA TYR A 109 -21.37 23.06 8.72
C TYR A 109 -20.54 24.34 8.57
N ALA A 110 -21.04 25.45 9.12
CA ALA A 110 -20.22 26.62 9.39
C ALA A 110 -19.46 26.39 10.71
N VAL A 111 -18.13 26.31 10.63
CA VAL A 111 -17.25 25.99 11.76
C VAL A 111 -16.43 27.23 12.11
N PRO A 112 -16.57 27.82 13.30
CA PRO A 112 -15.75 28.95 13.72
C PRO A 112 -14.26 28.64 13.67
N PHE A 113 -13.41 29.63 13.41
CA PHE A 113 -11.97 29.39 13.38
C PHE A 113 -11.44 28.78 14.69
N GLY A 114 -10.53 27.81 14.56
CA GLY A 114 -9.97 27.04 15.66
C GLY A 114 -9.63 25.60 15.26
N ASP A 115 -9.10 24.85 16.22
CA ASP A 115 -8.79 23.43 16.06
C ASP A 115 -9.85 22.53 16.70
N TYR A 116 -10.26 21.51 15.96
CA TYR A 116 -11.33 20.60 16.33
C TYR A 116 -10.95 19.14 16.11
N THR A 117 -11.64 18.24 16.81
CA THR A 117 -11.67 16.81 16.53
C THR A 117 -13.08 16.42 16.10
N LEU A 118 -13.20 15.93 14.87
CA LEU A 118 -14.40 15.32 14.33
C LEU A 118 -14.40 13.83 14.67
N GLU A 119 -15.38 13.38 15.45
CA GLU A 119 -15.59 11.98 15.81
C GLU A 119 -16.88 11.48 15.18
N VAL A 120 -16.81 10.39 14.42
CA VAL A 120 -17.97 9.81 13.75
C VAL A 120 -18.09 8.34 14.10
N VAL A 121 -19.28 7.93 14.55
CA VAL A 121 -19.63 6.54 14.81
C VAL A 121 -20.84 6.19 13.96
N ALA A 122 -20.75 5.09 13.21
CA ALA A 122 -21.86 4.58 12.42
C ALA A 122 -22.15 3.13 12.78
N ASN A 123 -23.42 2.75 12.85
CA ASN A 123 -23.83 1.38 13.09
C ASN A 123 -25.01 0.97 12.21
N ASP A 124 -25.08 -0.31 11.91
CA ASP A 124 -26.24 -0.92 11.29
C ASP A 124 -27.48 -0.73 12.19
N SER A 125 -28.61 -0.30 11.60
CA SER A 125 -29.85 -0.03 12.35
C SER A 125 -30.52 -1.30 12.86
N LEU A 126 -30.33 -2.45 12.21
CA LEU A 126 -30.93 -3.73 12.60
C LEU A 126 -29.98 -4.60 13.41
N ALA A 127 -28.67 -4.32 13.35
CA ALA A 127 -27.65 -5.01 14.14
C ALA A 127 -26.63 -4.02 14.74
N PRO A 128 -26.98 -3.24 15.80
CA PRO A 128 -26.14 -2.16 16.32
C PRO A 128 -24.73 -2.55 16.80
N SER A 129 -24.48 -3.84 17.07
CA SER A 129 -23.14 -4.36 17.35
C SER A 129 -22.21 -4.29 16.13
N ARG A 130 -22.77 -4.27 14.92
CA ARG A 130 -22.05 -4.07 13.65
C ARG A 130 -21.88 -2.56 13.45
N ARG A 131 -20.73 -2.05 13.88
CA ARG A 131 -20.42 -0.62 13.87
C ARG A 131 -18.98 -0.36 13.46
N ASP A 132 -18.73 0.87 13.04
CA ASP A 132 -17.39 1.39 12.71
C ASP A 132 -17.29 2.85 13.17
N SER A 133 -16.07 3.35 13.33
CA SER A 133 -15.84 4.71 13.79
C SER A 133 -14.54 5.29 13.24
N VAL A 134 -14.54 6.60 13.02
CA VAL A 134 -13.37 7.35 12.55
C VAL A 134 -13.23 8.67 13.30
N SER A 135 -12.00 9.16 13.40
CA SER A 135 -11.69 10.45 14.01
C SER A 135 -10.77 11.25 13.10
N PHE A 136 -11.06 12.54 12.92
CA PHE A 136 -10.24 13.46 12.14
C PHE A 136 -9.90 14.70 12.97
N ASN A 137 -8.71 15.26 12.77
CA ASN A 137 -8.37 16.60 13.25
C ASN A 137 -8.75 17.60 12.15
N ILE A 138 -9.48 18.64 12.52
CA ILE A 138 -9.98 19.69 11.63
C ILE A 138 -9.45 21.02 12.11
N SER A 139 -8.65 21.70 11.28
CA SER A 139 -8.23 23.08 11.53
C SER A 139 -9.02 24.03 10.64
N ALA A 140 -9.80 24.92 11.27
CA ALA A 140 -10.53 25.99 10.61
C ALA A 140 -9.75 27.30 10.80
N ASN A 141 -9.13 27.80 9.73
CA ASN A 141 -8.22 28.94 9.82
C ASN A 141 -8.79 30.16 9.08
N ALA A 142 -8.37 31.35 9.52
CA ALA A 142 -8.61 32.59 8.78
C ALA A 142 -7.99 32.51 7.38
N TYR A 143 -8.63 33.17 6.42
CA TYR A 143 -8.25 33.09 5.02
C TYR A 143 -7.13 34.07 4.65
N PRO A 144 -6.16 33.66 3.82
CA PRO A 144 -5.15 34.56 3.28
C PRO A 144 -5.76 35.71 2.47
N ALA A 145 -5.08 36.86 2.48
CA ALA A 145 -5.40 37.99 1.61
C ALA A 145 -4.91 37.77 0.18
N GLU A 146 -3.80 37.03 0.02
CA GLU A 146 -3.29 36.61 -1.29
C GLU A 146 -4.18 35.54 -1.94
N ALA A 147 -3.84 35.16 -3.17
CA ALA A 147 -4.46 34.04 -3.86
C ALA A 147 -4.22 32.71 -3.12
N TRP A 148 -5.27 31.89 -3.00
CA TRP A 148 -5.20 30.58 -2.34
C TRP A 148 -6.30 29.65 -2.88
N CYS A 149 -6.36 28.42 -2.39
CA CYS A 149 -7.36 27.43 -2.81
C CYS A 149 -7.97 26.64 -1.65
N SER A 150 -9.21 26.17 -1.81
CA SER A 150 -9.87 25.26 -0.88
C SER A 150 -9.12 23.93 -0.73
N ASP A 151 -9.60 23.08 0.19
CA ASP A 151 -9.24 21.66 0.14
C ASP A 151 -9.60 21.04 -1.23
N LEU A 152 -8.90 19.96 -1.57
CA LEU A 152 -9.16 19.16 -2.76
C LEU A 152 -10.27 18.13 -2.51
N GLU A 153 -11.33 18.17 -3.30
CA GLU A 153 -12.38 17.15 -3.28
C GLU A 153 -12.16 16.14 -4.43
N LEU A 154 -12.00 14.86 -4.10
CA LEU A 154 -11.90 13.78 -5.08
C LEU A 154 -13.27 13.12 -5.25
N CYS A 155 -13.78 13.24 -6.47
CA CYS A 155 -15.17 12.96 -6.80
C CYS A 155 -15.29 11.69 -7.65
N SER A 156 -16.46 11.07 -7.53
CA SER A 156 -16.86 9.96 -8.41
C SER A 156 -17.36 10.45 -9.76
N THR A 157 -18.05 11.59 -9.78
CA THR A 157 -18.56 12.24 -10.98
C THR A 157 -18.67 13.74 -10.75
N ILE A 158 -18.39 14.52 -11.80
CA ILE A 158 -18.73 15.94 -11.87
C ILE A 158 -19.40 16.18 -13.22
N LYS A 159 -20.59 16.81 -13.22
CA LYS A 159 -21.31 17.16 -14.44
C LYS A 159 -22.06 18.48 -14.25
N SER A 160 -22.39 19.17 -15.34
CA SER A 160 -23.24 20.36 -15.26
C SER A 160 -24.61 20.03 -14.70
N SER A 161 -25.13 20.91 -13.83
CA SER A 161 -26.45 20.76 -13.23
C SER A 161 -27.10 22.12 -13.04
N GLN A 162 -28.44 22.12 -12.99
CA GLN A 162 -29.26 23.28 -12.66
C GLN A 162 -30.17 23.00 -11.44
N LYS A 163 -30.06 21.81 -10.85
CA LYS A 163 -30.88 21.36 -9.72
C LYS A 163 -30.33 21.91 -8.41
N ARG A 164 -30.70 23.14 -8.06
CA ARG A 164 -30.17 23.85 -6.88
C ARG A 164 -30.57 23.22 -5.54
N ASP A 165 -31.58 22.36 -5.55
CA ASP A 165 -32.08 21.60 -4.41
C ASP A 165 -31.35 20.26 -4.22
N ASP A 166 -30.52 19.84 -5.18
CA ASP A 166 -29.68 18.66 -5.04
C ASP A 166 -28.59 18.92 -3.99
N PRO A 167 -28.41 18.04 -2.98
CA PRO A 167 -27.38 18.22 -1.97
C PRO A 167 -25.97 18.32 -2.58
N PHE A 168 -25.72 17.75 -3.77
CA PHE A 168 -24.44 17.79 -4.47
C PHE A 168 -24.29 18.97 -5.43
N TYR A 169 -25.26 19.89 -5.47
CA TYR A 169 -25.17 21.07 -6.33
C TYR A 169 -24.16 22.09 -5.81
N LYS A 170 -23.13 22.39 -6.61
CA LYS A 170 -22.11 23.42 -6.34
C LYS A 170 -21.72 24.13 -7.62
N ASN A 171 -21.74 25.47 -7.63
CA ASN A 171 -21.26 26.29 -8.74
C ASN A 171 -21.76 25.85 -10.15
N SER A 172 -23.06 25.54 -10.27
CA SER A 172 -23.71 25.03 -11.51
C SER A 172 -23.28 23.62 -11.94
N LEU A 173 -22.72 22.84 -11.02
CA LEU A 173 -22.31 21.45 -11.19
C LEU A 173 -23.04 20.57 -10.18
N GLU A 174 -23.23 19.30 -10.52
CA GLU A 174 -23.46 18.22 -9.56
C GLU A 174 -22.08 17.60 -9.29
N VAL A 175 -21.59 17.76 -8.06
CA VAL A 175 -20.28 17.33 -7.59
C VAL A 175 -20.50 16.18 -6.61
N VAL A 176 -20.36 14.94 -7.08
CA VAL A 176 -20.61 13.76 -6.24
C VAL A 176 -19.29 13.23 -5.69
N PRO A 177 -19.01 13.37 -4.38
CA PRO A 177 -17.74 12.96 -3.79
C PRO A 177 -17.53 11.44 -3.89
N ASN A 178 -16.29 11.00 -3.67
CA ASN A 178 -15.97 9.59 -3.46
C ASN A 178 -15.40 9.37 -2.04
N PRO A 179 -16.25 9.15 -1.01
CA PRO A 179 -15.81 9.08 0.38
C PRO A 179 -14.80 7.96 0.70
N THR A 180 -14.65 6.95 -0.16
CA THR A 180 -13.64 5.89 0.04
C THR A 180 -12.23 6.34 -0.35
N LEU A 181 -12.12 7.34 -1.21
CA LEU A 181 -10.88 7.74 -1.87
C LEU A 181 -10.18 6.58 -2.62
N VAL A 182 -10.91 5.50 -2.91
CA VAL A 182 -10.41 4.36 -3.70
C VAL A 182 -10.90 4.49 -5.14
N PHE A 183 -9.97 4.43 -6.08
CA PHE A 183 -10.19 4.48 -7.52
C PHE A 183 -9.49 3.30 -8.21
N GLY A 184 -9.90 2.95 -9.42
CA GLY A 184 -9.33 1.82 -10.16
C GLY A 184 -10.27 1.20 -11.19
N VAL A 185 -9.75 0.28 -11.99
CA VAL A 185 -10.38 -0.25 -13.21
C VAL A 185 -11.76 -0.87 -12.99
N THR A 186 -11.97 -1.51 -11.84
CA THR A 186 -13.19 -2.29 -11.55
C THR A 186 -14.32 -1.44 -10.96
N ALA A 187 -14.01 -0.27 -10.40
CA ALA A 187 -14.99 0.54 -9.69
C ALA A 187 -15.07 1.98 -10.24
N ARG A 188 -13.93 2.67 -10.34
CA ARG A 188 -13.85 4.10 -10.68
C ARG A 188 -12.55 4.38 -11.45
N PRO A 189 -12.51 4.17 -12.78
CA PRO A 189 -11.28 4.30 -13.57
C PRO A 189 -10.79 5.74 -13.73
N VAL A 190 -11.66 6.72 -13.44
CA VAL A 190 -11.39 8.15 -13.58
C VAL A 190 -11.60 8.83 -12.23
N VAL A 191 -10.58 9.58 -11.81
CA VAL A 191 -10.66 10.52 -10.69
C VAL A 191 -11.19 11.84 -11.22
N PHE A 192 -12.32 12.31 -10.71
CA PHE A 192 -12.73 13.70 -10.87
C PHE A 192 -12.18 14.50 -9.70
N HIS A 193 -11.76 15.74 -9.93
CA HIS A 193 -11.38 16.65 -8.86
C HIS A 193 -12.13 17.97 -8.93
N TYR A 194 -12.33 18.56 -7.76
CA TYR A 194 -12.92 19.88 -7.58
C TYR A 194 -12.11 20.67 -6.56
N VAL A 195 -11.78 21.91 -6.90
CA VAL A 195 -11.10 22.89 -6.03
C VAL A 195 -11.70 24.28 -6.29
N GLU A 196 -11.93 25.05 -5.23
CA GLU A 196 -12.24 26.46 -5.34
C GLU A 196 -10.96 27.30 -5.23
N LEU A 197 -10.83 28.27 -6.11
CA LEU A 197 -9.72 29.21 -6.16
C LEU A 197 -10.22 30.57 -5.73
N TYR A 198 -9.48 31.23 -4.85
CA TYR A 198 -9.89 32.48 -4.24
C TYR A 198 -8.83 33.56 -4.43
N ASN A 199 -9.28 34.82 -4.45
CA ASN A 199 -8.43 36.01 -4.51
C ASN A 199 -7.46 36.04 -5.72
N LEU A 200 -7.85 35.43 -6.83
CA LEU A 200 -7.14 35.53 -8.10
C LEU A 200 -7.22 36.97 -8.65
N ASP A 201 -6.25 37.30 -9.51
CA ASP A 201 -6.28 38.49 -10.36
C ASP A 201 -7.03 38.13 -11.65
N PRO A 202 -8.20 38.74 -11.93
CA PRO A 202 -9.04 38.39 -13.08
C PRO A 202 -8.35 38.57 -14.44
N VAL A 203 -7.31 39.41 -14.52
CA VAL A 203 -6.62 39.74 -15.79
C VAL A 203 -5.42 38.83 -16.02
N LYS A 204 -4.89 38.20 -14.97
CA LYS A 204 -3.70 37.35 -15.08
C LYS A 204 -4.01 35.95 -15.58
N THR A 205 -2.99 35.35 -16.16
CA THR A 205 -3.02 33.97 -16.62
C THR A 205 -2.30 33.11 -15.61
N TYR A 206 -2.86 31.93 -15.33
CA TYR A 206 -2.34 30.98 -14.37
C TYR A 206 -2.07 29.64 -15.03
N THR A 207 -1.07 28.93 -14.54
CA THR A 207 -0.82 27.54 -14.91
C THR A 207 -1.35 26.63 -13.81
N VAL A 208 -2.27 25.74 -14.18
CA VAL A 208 -2.79 24.69 -13.32
C VAL A 208 -2.04 23.41 -13.64
N LYS A 209 -1.36 22.83 -12.65
CA LYS A 209 -0.75 21.50 -12.74
C LYS A 209 -1.53 20.52 -11.89
N GLN A 210 -1.78 19.34 -12.45
CA GLN A 210 -2.40 18.20 -11.78
C GLN A 210 -1.34 17.10 -11.70
N LEU A 211 -1.00 16.69 -10.48
CA LEU A 211 0.02 15.69 -10.24
C LEU A 211 -0.58 14.49 -9.49
N ILE A 212 -0.13 13.29 -9.85
CA ILE A 212 -0.22 12.11 -8.97
C ILE A 212 1.20 11.79 -8.53
N VAL A 213 1.41 11.86 -7.23
CA VAL A 213 2.71 11.67 -6.59
C VAL A 213 2.66 10.40 -5.74
N ASP A 214 3.68 9.57 -5.82
CA ASP A 214 3.78 8.37 -5.01
C ASP A 214 4.24 8.69 -3.56
N PRO A 215 4.35 7.67 -2.68
CA PRO A 215 4.82 7.88 -1.31
C PRO A 215 6.24 8.45 -1.22
N ASP A 216 7.13 8.09 -2.16
CA ASP A 216 8.54 8.47 -2.19
C ASP A 216 8.75 9.91 -2.70
N GLY A 217 7.71 10.49 -3.33
CA GLY A 217 7.72 11.86 -3.84
C GLY A 217 7.87 11.95 -5.35
N GLU A 218 7.92 10.82 -6.05
CA GLU A 218 8.05 10.77 -7.50
C GLU A 218 6.71 11.09 -8.18
N VAL A 219 6.78 11.86 -9.26
CA VAL A 219 5.62 12.25 -10.06
C VAL A 219 5.30 11.14 -11.05
N ILE A 220 4.23 10.39 -10.77
CA ILE A 220 3.76 9.28 -11.60
C ILE A 220 2.92 9.77 -12.78
N ARG A 221 2.20 10.88 -12.58
CA ARG A 221 1.38 11.50 -13.62
C ARG A 221 1.43 13.00 -13.47
N GLU A 222 1.59 13.70 -14.59
CA GLU A 222 1.46 15.14 -14.68
C GLU A 222 0.53 15.51 -15.84
N ALA A 223 -0.33 16.49 -15.61
CA ALA A 223 -1.02 17.24 -16.64
C ALA A 223 -0.96 18.72 -16.28
N SER A 224 -0.83 19.58 -17.29
CA SER A 224 -0.83 21.03 -17.07
C SER A 224 -1.68 21.74 -18.11
N LYS A 225 -2.30 22.84 -17.68
CA LYS A 225 -3.04 23.75 -18.55
C LYS A 225 -2.84 25.18 -18.10
N THR A 226 -2.75 26.08 -19.06
CA THR A 226 -2.66 27.51 -18.80
C THR A 226 -4.01 28.14 -19.11
N ARG A 227 -4.51 28.97 -18.20
CA ARG A 227 -5.84 29.58 -18.30
C ARG A 227 -5.89 30.92 -17.58
N ASN A 228 -6.58 31.89 -18.19
CA ASN A 228 -7.12 33.04 -17.48
C ASN A 228 -8.52 32.69 -16.93
N PHE A 229 -8.72 32.88 -15.63
CA PHE A 229 -10.00 32.54 -14.98
C PHE A 229 -11.06 33.64 -15.13
N GLY A 230 -10.66 34.89 -15.40
CA GLY A 230 -11.56 36.01 -15.63
C GLY A 230 -12.35 36.49 -14.41
N ALA A 231 -12.07 35.95 -13.22
CA ALA A 231 -12.77 36.28 -11.98
C ALA A 231 -11.82 36.19 -10.77
N ARG A 232 -12.17 36.89 -9.68
CA ARG A 232 -11.42 36.84 -8.42
C ARG A 232 -11.54 35.50 -7.73
N ASP A 233 -12.73 34.91 -7.80
CA ASP A 233 -13.00 33.58 -7.28
C ASP A 233 -13.47 32.71 -8.44
N ALA A 234 -12.96 31.48 -8.49
CA ALA A 234 -13.17 30.57 -9.59
C ALA A 234 -13.17 29.12 -9.09
N ILE A 235 -13.48 28.18 -9.99
CA ILE A 235 -13.35 26.75 -9.73
C ILE A 235 -12.39 26.13 -10.73
N GLU A 236 -11.64 25.14 -10.24
CA GLU A 236 -10.85 24.24 -11.04
C GLU A 236 -11.43 22.82 -10.92
N VAL A 237 -11.80 22.27 -12.07
CA VAL A 237 -12.31 20.90 -12.19
C VAL A 237 -11.62 20.18 -13.34
N GLY A 238 -11.46 18.88 -13.19
CA GLY A 238 -10.89 18.05 -14.23
C GLY A 238 -10.96 16.57 -13.91
N THR A 239 -10.36 15.79 -14.79
CA THR A 239 -10.39 14.33 -14.74
C THR A 239 -9.02 13.73 -14.98
N THR A 240 -8.69 12.69 -14.22
CA THR A 240 -7.46 11.92 -14.41
C THR A 240 -7.81 10.45 -14.51
N ASN A 241 -7.46 9.82 -15.63
CA ASN A 241 -7.55 8.37 -15.75
C ASN A 241 -6.43 7.72 -14.92
N VAL A 242 -6.81 6.75 -14.08
CA VAL A 242 -5.88 6.04 -13.19
C VAL A 242 -5.72 4.57 -13.55
N THR A 243 -6.28 4.07 -14.66
CA THR A 243 -6.29 2.63 -15.01
C THR A 243 -4.93 2.07 -15.39
N SER A 244 -3.92 2.92 -15.58
CA SER A 244 -2.52 2.57 -15.86
C SER A 244 -1.59 2.79 -14.65
N ILE A 245 -2.12 3.19 -13.49
CA ILE A 245 -1.34 3.45 -12.27
C ILE A 245 -1.40 2.23 -11.37
N PHE A 246 -0.25 1.75 -10.87
CA PHE A 246 -0.21 0.58 -10.01
C PHE A 246 -1.06 0.73 -8.74
N SER A 247 -1.42 -0.42 -8.16
CA SER A 247 -2.16 -0.41 -6.90
C SER A 247 -1.29 0.16 -5.78
N GLY A 248 -1.81 1.13 -5.03
CA GLY A 248 -1.03 1.81 -4.01
C GLY A 248 -1.71 3.04 -3.42
N ARG A 249 -1.00 3.67 -2.48
CA ARG A 249 -1.37 4.95 -1.87
C ARG A 249 -0.61 6.07 -2.59
N TYR A 250 -1.32 7.10 -3.01
CA TYR A 250 -0.78 8.25 -3.74
C TYR A 250 -1.29 9.56 -3.15
N ARG A 251 -0.65 10.67 -3.50
CA ARG A 251 -1.18 12.02 -3.31
C ARG A 251 -1.62 12.58 -4.65
N PHE A 252 -2.87 13.03 -4.74
CA PHE A 252 -3.34 13.86 -5.85
C PHE A 252 -3.08 15.32 -5.47
N GLN A 253 -2.43 16.07 -6.35
CA GLN A 253 -2.10 17.48 -6.12
C GLN A 253 -2.64 18.34 -7.26
N VAL A 254 -3.18 19.49 -6.90
CA VAL A 254 -3.52 20.58 -7.83
C VAL A 254 -2.68 21.79 -7.42
N LEU A 255 -1.76 22.18 -8.29
CA LEU A 255 -0.87 23.33 -8.09
C LEU A 255 -1.31 24.46 -9.02
N ILE A 256 -1.37 25.67 -8.49
CA ILE A 256 -1.64 26.89 -9.25
C ILE A 256 -0.37 27.73 -9.22
N SER A 257 0.15 28.06 -10.40
CA SER A 257 1.31 28.93 -10.56
C SER A 257 0.94 30.20 -11.32
N ASN A 258 1.61 31.30 -11.00
CA ASN A 258 1.49 32.54 -11.76
C ASN A 258 2.27 32.49 -13.09
N ASP A 259 2.22 33.59 -13.85
CA ASP A 259 2.93 33.79 -15.11
C ASP A 259 4.47 33.65 -14.98
N SER A 260 5.01 33.92 -13.80
CA SER A 260 6.43 33.75 -13.47
C SER A 260 6.79 32.33 -13.02
N SER A 261 5.86 31.36 -13.16
CA SER A 261 6.01 29.96 -12.73
C SER A 261 6.19 29.76 -11.22
N GLN A 262 5.90 30.77 -10.41
CA GLN A 262 5.87 30.63 -8.95
C GLN A 262 4.56 29.98 -8.53
N GLU A 263 4.62 28.92 -7.73
CA GLU A 263 3.45 28.33 -7.07
C GLU A 263 2.84 29.33 -6.08
N ILE A 264 1.54 29.59 -6.24
CA ILE A 264 0.77 30.51 -5.39
C ILE A 264 -0.30 29.80 -4.57
N ALA A 265 -0.73 28.61 -5.00
CA ALA A 265 -1.69 27.81 -4.28
C ALA A 265 -1.47 26.32 -4.57
N LYS A 266 -1.74 25.49 -3.56
CA LYS A 266 -1.61 24.04 -3.65
C LYS A 266 -2.72 23.39 -2.83
N ALA A 267 -3.48 22.51 -3.47
CA ALA A 267 -4.40 21.60 -2.80
C ALA A 267 -3.92 20.17 -2.99
N GLU A 268 -3.97 19.35 -1.95
CA GLU A 268 -3.60 17.94 -2.06
C GLU A 268 -4.52 17.03 -1.24
N LYS A 269 -4.65 15.80 -1.71
CA LYS A 269 -5.41 14.75 -1.01
C LYS A 269 -4.77 13.40 -1.24
N THR A 270 -4.61 12.64 -0.16
CA THR A 270 -4.17 11.24 -0.23
C THR A 270 -5.32 10.39 -0.76
N PHE A 271 -5.05 9.50 -1.70
CA PHE A 271 -6.03 8.58 -2.26
C PHE A 271 -5.38 7.24 -2.61
N TYR A 272 -6.21 6.27 -2.95
CA TYR A 272 -5.78 4.90 -3.20
C TYR A 272 -6.17 4.48 -4.61
N VAL A 273 -5.23 3.86 -5.31
CA VAL A 273 -5.49 3.21 -6.60
C VAL A 273 -5.52 1.70 -6.36
N TYR A 274 -6.52 1.03 -6.92
CA TYR A 274 -6.69 -0.42 -6.90
C TYR A 274 -6.91 -0.95 -8.31
N ASN A 275 -5.81 -1.32 -8.94
CA ASN A 275 -5.74 -1.88 -10.27
C ASN A 275 -5.05 -3.26 -10.17
N PRO A 276 -5.75 -4.30 -9.73
CA PRO A 276 -5.14 -5.63 -9.55
C PRO A 276 -4.70 -6.27 -10.87
N HIS A 277 -5.20 -5.78 -12.01
CA HIS A 277 -4.74 -6.19 -13.34
C HIS A 277 -3.37 -5.63 -13.67
N LEU A 278 -3.05 -4.44 -13.15
CA LEU A 278 -1.70 -3.93 -13.11
C LEU A 278 -1.05 -4.59 -11.90
N GLN A 279 -0.58 -5.81 -12.13
CA GLN A 279 0.45 -6.34 -11.29
C GLN A 279 1.56 -5.30 -11.33
N VAL A 280 1.93 -4.72 -10.18
CA VAL A 280 3.30 -4.18 -10.03
C VAL A 280 4.18 -5.22 -10.69
N PRO A 281 5.10 -4.88 -11.62
CA PRO A 281 6.09 -5.83 -12.06
C PRO A 281 6.60 -6.44 -10.77
N SER A 282 6.25 -7.70 -10.57
CA SER A 282 6.57 -8.34 -9.32
C SER A 282 8.09 -8.20 -9.19
N LEU A 283 8.62 -8.19 -7.98
CA LEU A 283 10.09 -8.31 -7.79
C LEU A 283 10.66 -9.55 -8.53
N THR A 284 9.75 -10.41 -9.02
CA THR A 284 9.93 -11.61 -9.81
C THR A 284 9.69 -11.41 -11.33
N ASP A 285 9.64 -10.19 -11.87
CA ASP A 285 9.59 -9.92 -13.32
C ASP A 285 11.02 -9.74 -13.86
N PRO A 286 11.48 -10.53 -14.85
CA PRO A 286 12.81 -10.40 -15.43
C PRO A 286 13.13 -8.97 -15.91
N VAL A 287 12.13 -8.19 -16.32
CA VAL A 287 12.32 -6.80 -16.76
C VAL A 287 12.76 -5.88 -15.60
N PHE A 288 12.24 -6.13 -14.39
CA PHE A 288 12.63 -5.36 -13.20
C PHE A 288 14.03 -5.75 -12.72
N GLN A 289 14.35 -7.04 -12.69
CA GLN A 289 15.70 -7.51 -12.37
C GLN A 289 16.72 -7.03 -13.41
N GLU A 290 16.35 -7.02 -14.69
CA GLU A 290 17.18 -6.45 -15.77
C GLU A 290 17.40 -4.93 -15.58
N MET A 291 16.40 -4.20 -15.04
CA MET A 291 16.55 -2.79 -14.65
C MET A 291 17.45 -2.58 -13.43
N GLU A 292 17.38 -3.43 -12.39
CA GLU A 292 18.31 -3.35 -11.25
C GLU A 292 19.76 -3.68 -11.65
N LEU A 293 19.92 -4.53 -12.66
CA LEU A 293 21.21 -4.89 -13.24
C LEU A 293 21.65 -3.92 -14.35
N ALA A 294 20.79 -2.96 -14.72
CA ALA A 294 21.11 -1.96 -15.73
C ALA A 294 22.21 -1.02 -15.21
N GLY A 295 23.28 -0.89 -15.99
CA GLY A 295 24.46 -0.08 -15.62
C GLY A 295 25.55 -0.84 -14.86
N LEU A 296 25.36 -2.13 -14.52
CA LEU A 296 26.46 -3.00 -14.12
C LEU A 296 27.31 -3.39 -15.34
N SER A 297 28.64 -3.36 -15.17
CA SER A 297 29.57 -3.86 -16.18
C SER A 297 29.52 -5.38 -16.29
N GLU A 298 29.93 -5.92 -17.44
CA GLU A 298 30.10 -7.36 -17.66
C GLU A 298 30.88 -8.07 -16.54
N GLU A 299 31.95 -7.44 -16.05
CA GLU A 299 32.79 -7.93 -14.96
C GLU A 299 31.99 -8.10 -13.67
N ARG A 300 31.12 -7.13 -13.37
CA ARG A 300 30.31 -7.14 -12.15
C ARG A 300 29.16 -8.13 -12.23
N LEU A 301 28.52 -8.26 -13.39
CA LEU A 301 27.52 -9.30 -13.66
C LEU A 301 28.14 -10.70 -13.49
N THR A 302 29.34 -10.89 -14.03
CA THR A 302 30.09 -12.15 -13.90
C THR A 302 30.49 -12.42 -12.46
N GLU A 303 30.96 -11.41 -11.72
CA GLU A 303 31.31 -11.54 -10.30
C GLU A 303 30.09 -11.92 -9.45
N GLU A 304 28.94 -11.31 -9.73
CA GLU A 304 27.70 -11.59 -9.00
C GLU A 304 27.23 -13.03 -9.23
N PHE A 305 27.20 -13.50 -10.48
CA PHE A 305 26.86 -14.89 -10.77
C PHE A 305 27.85 -15.87 -10.14
N GLN A 306 29.16 -15.56 -10.14
CA GLN A 306 30.16 -16.36 -9.46
C GLN A 306 29.90 -16.49 -7.95
N GLN A 307 29.39 -15.44 -7.31
CA GLN A 307 29.01 -15.47 -5.90
C GLN A 307 27.69 -16.24 -5.69
N ALA A 308 26.77 -16.16 -6.64
CA ALA A 308 25.50 -16.89 -6.63
C ALA A 308 25.61 -18.37 -7.01
N ARG A 309 26.80 -18.84 -7.42
CA ARG A 309 27.03 -20.23 -7.86
C ARG A 309 26.67 -21.32 -6.86
N TYR A 310 26.52 -20.97 -5.58
CA TYR A 310 26.09 -21.92 -4.54
C TYR A 310 24.60 -22.25 -4.61
N LEU A 311 23.82 -21.42 -5.32
CA LEU A 311 22.42 -21.66 -5.64
C LEU A 311 22.26 -22.29 -7.02
N ALA A 312 23.14 -21.95 -7.98
CA ALA A 312 23.03 -22.37 -9.37
C ALA A 312 23.17 -23.88 -9.58
N THR A 313 22.44 -24.42 -10.57
CA THR A 313 22.63 -25.79 -11.06
C THR A 313 23.85 -25.88 -11.98
N GLU A 314 24.35 -27.10 -12.23
CA GLU A 314 25.48 -27.30 -13.14
C GLU A 314 25.12 -26.81 -14.56
N GLU A 315 23.88 -27.05 -15.01
CA GLU A 315 23.40 -26.58 -16.32
C GLU A 315 23.36 -25.05 -16.41
N GLU A 316 22.98 -24.36 -15.34
CA GLU A 316 22.99 -22.88 -15.30
C GLU A 316 24.42 -22.33 -15.29
N ILE A 317 25.36 -23.00 -14.61
CA ILE A 317 26.78 -22.63 -14.60
C ILE A 317 27.39 -22.79 -16.00
N GLU A 318 27.13 -23.92 -16.66
CA GLU A 318 27.58 -24.17 -18.03
C GLU A 318 26.97 -23.15 -19.00
N ALA A 319 25.66 -22.92 -18.93
CA ALA A 319 24.96 -21.97 -19.79
C ALA A 319 25.51 -20.55 -19.64
N PHE A 320 25.73 -20.05 -18.41
CA PHE A 320 26.29 -18.71 -18.19
C PHE A 320 27.72 -18.57 -18.72
N ALA A 321 28.52 -19.65 -18.66
CA ALA A 321 29.90 -19.65 -19.15
C ALA A 321 30.01 -19.50 -20.67
N GLU A 322 28.98 -19.89 -21.42
CA GLU A 322 28.93 -19.76 -22.88
C GLU A 322 28.50 -18.35 -23.35
N ILE A 323 27.95 -17.51 -22.46
CA ILE A 323 27.46 -16.19 -22.81
C ILE A 323 28.61 -15.19 -22.93
N ILE A 324 28.71 -14.55 -24.09
CA ILE A 324 29.76 -13.56 -24.40
C ILE A 324 29.23 -12.13 -24.25
N SER A 325 27.98 -11.86 -24.61
CA SER A 325 27.42 -10.51 -24.59
C SER A 325 27.04 -10.05 -23.18
N GLU A 326 27.37 -8.80 -22.83
CA GLU A 326 26.98 -8.17 -21.57
C GLU A 326 25.46 -8.14 -21.39
N ASP A 327 24.72 -7.81 -22.46
CA ASP A 327 23.25 -7.75 -22.43
C ASP A 327 22.63 -9.13 -22.22
N GLU A 328 23.23 -10.18 -22.79
CA GLU A 328 22.77 -11.55 -22.61
C GLU A 328 23.09 -12.06 -21.20
N LYS A 329 24.27 -11.70 -20.64
CA LYS A 329 24.61 -12.01 -19.24
C LYS A 329 23.65 -11.33 -18.27
N ARG A 330 23.26 -10.08 -18.57
CA ARG A 330 22.30 -9.32 -17.75
C ARG A 330 20.93 -10.00 -17.75
N LYS A 331 20.42 -10.38 -18.92
CA LYS A 331 19.14 -11.10 -19.05
C LYS A 331 19.17 -12.43 -18.35
N PHE A 332 20.23 -13.21 -18.55
CA PHE A 332 20.39 -14.49 -17.86
C PHE A 332 20.39 -14.31 -16.35
N LEU A 333 21.19 -13.36 -15.83
CA LEU A 333 21.29 -13.13 -14.38
C LEU A 333 19.96 -12.63 -13.80
N ALA A 334 19.22 -11.81 -14.55
CA ALA A 334 17.87 -11.39 -14.18
C ALA A 334 16.91 -12.58 -14.06
N GLU A 335 16.86 -13.44 -15.08
CA GLU A 335 16.03 -14.65 -15.08
C GLU A 335 16.43 -15.63 -13.98
N PHE A 336 17.74 -15.81 -13.75
CA PHE A 336 18.29 -16.62 -12.68
C PHE A 336 17.77 -16.16 -11.31
N TRP A 337 17.88 -14.87 -11.00
CA TRP A 337 17.41 -14.34 -9.72
C TRP A 337 15.89 -14.44 -9.56
N VAL A 338 15.12 -14.26 -10.64
CA VAL A 338 13.67 -14.52 -10.62
C VAL A 338 13.37 -15.96 -10.24
N ASN A 339 14.04 -16.92 -10.86
CA ASN A 339 13.84 -18.35 -10.58
C ASN A 339 14.21 -18.68 -9.13
N VAL A 340 15.33 -18.13 -8.64
CA VAL A 340 15.76 -18.28 -7.24
C VAL A 340 14.74 -17.70 -6.27
N GLU A 341 14.27 -16.48 -6.48
CA GLU A 341 13.30 -15.82 -5.58
C GLU A 341 11.96 -16.54 -5.53
N ASN A 342 11.54 -17.14 -6.65
CA ASN A 342 10.31 -17.93 -6.74
C ASN A 342 10.45 -19.36 -6.21
N GLY A 343 11.68 -19.82 -5.91
CA GLY A 343 11.94 -21.22 -5.56
C GLY A 343 11.67 -22.17 -6.73
N GLU A 344 11.80 -21.69 -7.97
CA GLU A 344 11.67 -22.47 -9.19
C GLU A 344 13.01 -23.13 -9.54
N SER A 345 13.05 -23.98 -10.56
CA SER A 345 14.29 -24.60 -11.06
C SER A 345 15.16 -25.30 -10.01
N ARG A 346 14.54 -25.82 -8.93
CA ARG A 346 15.18 -26.52 -7.79
C ARG A 346 15.92 -25.61 -6.81
N HIS A 347 15.71 -24.30 -6.90
CA HIS A 347 16.27 -23.32 -5.98
C HIS A 347 15.54 -23.26 -4.64
N GLY A 348 16.28 -22.96 -3.57
CA GLY A 348 15.67 -22.57 -2.30
C GLY A 348 15.31 -21.08 -2.32
N PRO A 349 14.09 -20.67 -1.96
CA PRO A 349 13.65 -19.28 -2.13
C PRO A 349 14.45 -18.33 -1.23
N ILE A 350 15.19 -17.40 -1.86
CA ILE A 350 15.90 -16.31 -1.18
C ILE A 350 15.93 -15.06 -2.07
N ARG A 351 15.74 -13.88 -1.47
CA ARG A 351 15.83 -12.59 -2.18
C ARG A 351 17.26 -12.28 -2.59
N ARG A 352 17.48 -11.75 -3.80
CA ARG A 352 18.79 -11.31 -4.31
C ARG A 352 19.49 -10.39 -3.31
N ALA A 353 18.79 -9.37 -2.82
CA ALA A 353 19.34 -8.41 -1.86
C ALA A 353 19.78 -9.07 -0.54
N ASP A 354 19.02 -10.03 -0.02
CA ASP A 354 19.35 -10.75 1.20
C ASP A 354 20.56 -11.67 0.99
N TYR A 355 20.64 -12.34 -0.16
CA TYR A 355 21.78 -13.17 -0.52
C TYR A 355 23.07 -12.34 -0.66
N LEU A 356 23.02 -11.26 -1.44
CA LEU A 356 24.19 -10.40 -1.66
C LEU A 356 24.67 -9.74 -0.36
N LYS A 357 23.75 -9.38 0.53
CA LYS A 357 24.11 -8.93 1.88
C LYS A 357 24.89 -9.99 2.66
N ARG A 358 24.49 -11.26 2.61
CA ARG A 358 25.25 -12.35 3.25
C ARG A 358 26.62 -12.56 2.60
N VAL A 359 26.74 -12.34 1.29
CA VAL A 359 28.03 -12.39 0.59
C VAL A 359 28.97 -11.28 1.09
N GLU A 360 28.47 -10.06 1.25
CA GLU A 360 29.24 -8.95 1.82
C GLU A 360 29.68 -9.25 3.25
N GLU A 361 28.76 -9.67 4.12
CA GLU A 361 29.07 -10.06 5.50
C GLU A 361 30.08 -11.22 5.57
N ALA A 362 29.97 -12.21 4.68
CA ALA A 362 30.92 -13.31 4.59
C ALA A 362 32.31 -12.82 4.14
N ASN A 363 32.37 -11.86 3.21
CA ASN A 363 33.62 -11.27 2.74
C ASN A 363 34.34 -10.48 3.82
N GLU A 364 33.59 -9.80 4.68
CA GLU A 364 34.13 -9.06 5.83
C GLU A 364 34.64 -10.00 6.93
N ARG A 365 33.88 -11.06 7.24
CA ARG A 365 34.13 -11.90 8.43
C ARG A 365 35.07 -13.06 8.18
N TYR A 366 35.06 -13.63 6.97
CA TYR A 366 35.77 -14.87 6.66
C TYR A 366 36.77 -14.78 5.49
N PRO A 367 37.49 -13.65 5.27
CA PRO A 367 38.55 -13.62 4.26
C PRO A 367 39.68 -14.59 4.64
N SER A 368 40.32 -15.19 3.65
CA SER A 368 41.36 -16.19 3.89
C SER A 368 42.39 -16.23 2.76
N MET A 369 43.68 -16.15 3.09
CA MET A 369 44.81 -16.29 2.14
C MET A 369 44.62 -15.55 0.81
N GLY A 370 44.24 -14.26 0.86
CA GLY A 370 44.03 -13.43 -0.33
C GLY A 370 42.76 -13.74 -1.13
N LYS A 371 41.93 -14.69 -0.66
CA LYS A 371 40.59 -14.96 -1.20
C LYS A 371 39.55 -14.15 -0.41
N LYS A 372 38.56 -13.63 -1.14
CA LYS A 372 37.34 -13.04 -0.56
C LYS A 372 36.59 -14.11 0.24
N GLY A 373 35.96 -13.72 1.33
CA GLY A 373 35.36 -14.66 2.28
C GLY A 373 34.26 -15.54 1.72
N TRP A 374 33.54 -15.11 0.68
CA TRP A 374 32.58 -15.94 -0.03
C TRP A 374 33.18 -17.24 -0.58
N ARG A 375 34.50 -17.27 -0.86
CA ARG A 375 35.23 -18.46 -1.33
C ARG A 375 35.74 -19.37 -0.21
N SER A 376 35.55 -19.00 1.05
CA SER A 376 35.94 -19.84 2.20
C SER A 376 34.81 -20.79 2.58
N ASP A 377 35.13 -21.91 3.23
CA ASP A 377 34.09 -22.85 3.67
C ASP A 377 33.15 -22.23 4.70
N ARG A 378 33.68 -21.42 5.62
CA ARG A 378 32.88 -20.67 6.59
C ARG A 378 31.97 -19.66 5.91
N GLY A 379 32.49 -18.92 4.92
CA GLY A 379 31.69 -17.99 4.14
C GLY A 379 30.61 -18.66 3.31
N ARG A 380 30.91 -19.81 2.67
CA ARG A 380 29.92 -20.62 1.93
C ARG A 380 28.75 -21.02 2.83
N ILE A 381 29.04 -21.60 3.99
CA ILE A 381 28.01 -22.03 4.95
C ILE A 381 27.23 -20.81 5.47
N TYR A 382 27.89 -19.70 5.76
CA TYR A 382 27.22 -18.46 6.19
C TYR A 382 26.26 -17.91 5.12
N ILE A 383 26.67 -17.94 3.85
CA ILE A 383 25.84 -17.47 2.73
C ILE A 383 24.59 -18.36 2.57
N LEU A 384 24.78 -19.68 2.52
CA LEU A 384 23.70 -20.65 2.30
C LEU A 384 22.71 -20.70 3.47
N TYR A 385 23.21 -20.73 4.70
CA TYR A 385 22.41 -21.04 5.89
C TYR A 385 22.20 -19.85 6.83
N GLY A 386 22.81 -18.70 6.55
CA GLY A 386 22.75 -17.51 7.39
C GLY A 386 23.76 -17.55 8.54
N PRO A 387 23.67 -16.63 9.52
CA PRO A 387 24.53 -16.65 10.69
C PRO A 387 24.25 -17.87 11.58
N PRO A 388 25.28 -18.53 12.14
CA PRO A 388 25.09 -19.59 13.12
C PRO A 388 24.49 -19.06 14.42
N ASP A 389 23.70 -19.88 15.08
CA ASP A 389 23.11 -19.57 16.39
C ASP A 389 24.21 -19.54 17.48
N GLU A 390 25.16 -20.46 17.38
CA GLU A 390 26.28 -20.60 18.32
C GLU A 390 27.59 -20.91 17.58
N ILE A 391 28.70 -20.37 18.10
CA ILE A 391 30.05 -20.67 17.63
C ILE A 391 30.92 -21.02 18.85
N ASP A 392 31.33 -22.28 18.96
CA ASP A 392 32.39 -22.68 19.87
C ASP A 392 33.75 -22.52 19.19
N ARG A 393 34.65 -21.78 19.83
CA ARG A 393 36.01 -21.55 19.32
C ARG A 393 37.02 -22.23 20.21
N TYR A 394 37.84 -23.08 19.60
CA TYR A 394 38.91 -23.79 20.27
C TYR A 394 40.24 -23.28 19.70
N PRO A 395 40.94 -22.39 20.43
CA PRO A 395 42.26 -21.94 20.01
C PRO A 395 43.27 -23.09 20.06
N SER A 396 44.44 -22.88 19.45
CA SER A 396 45.54 -23.87 19.49
C SER A 396 45.91 -24.22 20.93
N ALA A 397 45.96 -25.52 21.24
CA ALA A 397 46.28 -26.04 22.56
C ALA A 397 47.13 -27.32 22.45
N GLY A 398 48.39 -27.25 22.89
CA GLY A 398 49.33 -28.37 22.76
C GLY A 398 49.61 -28.73 21.29
N GLU A 399 49.40 -29.99 20.93
CA GLU A 399 49.50 -30.47 19.53
C GLU A 399 48.19 -30.32 18.74
N SER A 400 47.12 -29.79 19.36
CA SER A 400 45.82 -29.64 18.70
C SER A 400 45.76 -28.38 17.83
N LYS A 401 45.42 -28.55 16.56
CA LYS A 401 45.11 -27.44 15.64
C LYS A 401 43.86 -26.67 16.09
N PRO A 402 43.79 -25.34 15.84
CA PRO A 402 42.62 -24.55 16.18
C PRO A 402 41.42 -24.93 15.30
N TYR A 403 40.23 -24.96 15.90
CA TYR A 403 38.99 -25.36 15.24
C TYR A 403 37.77 -24.60 15.77
N GLU A 404 36.72 -24.55 14.96
CA GLU A 404 35.43 -23.96 15.32
C GLU A 404 34.31 -24.98 15.11
N ILE A 405 33.30 -24.96 15.98
CA ILE A 405 32.04 -25.69 15.79
C ILE A 405 30.92 -24.66 15.72
N TRP A 406 30.22 -24.62 14.59
CA TRP A 406 29.06 -23.76 14.37
C TRP A 406 27.79 -24.58 14.50
N ARG A 407 26.80 -24.07 15.22
CA ARG A 407 25.50 -24.75 15.41
C ARG A 407 24.35 -23.94 14.85
N TYR A 408 23.40 -24.65 14.25
CA TYR A 408 22.13 -24.11 13.78
C TYR A 408 20.99 -24.96 14.35
N HIS A 409 20.20 -24.38 15.24
CA HIS A 409 19.11 -25.05 15.95
C HIS A 409 17.86 -25.21 15.07
N SER A 410 17.68 -24.30 14.11
CA SER A 410 16.49 -24.23 13.25
C SER A 410 16.57 -25.10 11.99
N ILE A 411 17.75 -25.64 11.66
CA ILE A 411 17.98 -26.43 10.45
C ILE A 411 17.96 -27.92 10.81
N GLU A 412 17.12 -28.70 10.15
CA GLU A 412 17.02 -30.17 10.33
C GLU A 412 16.90 -30.65 11.80
N SER A 413 16.27 -29.84 12.67
CA SER A 413 16.16 -30.08 14.13
C SER A 413 17.50 -30.00 14.89
N GLY A 414 18.49 -29.30 14.34
CA GLY A 414 19.81 -29.12 14.93
C GLY A 414 20.91 -29.70 14.05
N VAL A 415 21.77 -28.85 13.50
CA VAL A 415 22.97 -29.28 12.76
C VAL A 415 24.22 -28.56 13.23
N GLU A 416 25.36 -29.21 13.02
CA GLU A 416 26.68 -28.71 13.36
C GLU A 416 27.57 -28.69 12.11
N PHE A 417 28.47 -27.71 12.06
CA PHE A 417 29.54 -27.61 11.07
C PHE A 417 30.86 -27.42 11.81
N VAL A 418 31.83 -28.28 11.53
CA VAL A 418 33.12 -28.30 12.20
C VAL A 418 34.20 -27.87 11.23
N TYR A 419 34.97 -26.85 11.61
CA TYR A 419 36.02 -26.29 10.78
C TYR A 419 37.38 -26.37 11.47
N ILE A 420 38.43 -26.73 10.73
CA ILE A 420 39.80 -26.79 11.25
C ILE A 420 40.69 -25.85 10.44
N ASN A 421 41.49 -25.04 11.14
CA ASN A 421 42.58 -24.29 10.52
C ASN A 421 43.84 -25.16 10.45
N ARG A 422 43.95 -25.92 9.35
CA ARG A 422 45.00 -26.96 9.19
C ARG A 422 46.42 -26.39 9.12
N TRP A 423 46.55 -25.20 8.54
CA TRP A 423 47.84 -24.64 8.14
C TRP A 423 48.27 -23.43 8.97
N GLY A 424 47.44 -22.98 9.92
CA GLY A 424 47.75 -21.87 10.81
C GLY A 424 47.59 -20.47 10.21
N PHE A 425 47.18 -20.36 8.94
CA PHE A 425 47.03 -19.08 8.22
C PHE A 425 45.62 -18.47 8.31
N GLY A 426 44.76 -18.98 9.19
CA GLY A 426 43.40 -18.48 9.39
C GLY A 426 42.37 -19.05 8.41
N ASP A 427 42.77 -20.02 7.58
CA ASP A 427 41.89 -20.73 6.66
C ASP A 427 41.23 -21.91 7.36
N TYR A 428 39.97 -21.76 7.76
CA TYR A 428 39.20 -22.78 8.46
C TYR A 428 38.40 -23.58 7.43
N GLU A 429 38.86 -24.80 7.15
CA GLU A 429 38.24 -25.73 6.20
C GLU A 429 37.15 -26.55 6.90
N LEU A 430 36.02 -26.76 6.23
CA LEU A 430 34.97 -27.64 6.71
C LEU A 430 35.49 -29.08 6.69
N VAL A 431 35.48 -29.75 7.85
CA VAL A 431 35.96 -31.13 7.98
C VAL A 431 34.86 -32.11 8.35
N HIS A 432 33.74 -31.63 8.90
CA HIS A 432 32.58 -32.43 9.26
C HIS A 432 31.31 -31.57 9.35
N SER A 433 30.18 -32.13 8.96
CA SER A 433 28.85 -31.60 9.21
C SER A 433 27.86 -32.73 9.50
N THR A 434 26.82 -32.41 10.29
CA THR A 434 25.64 -33.27 10.48
C THR A 434 24.48 -32.92 9.55
N LYS A 435 24.58 -31.82 8.79
CA LYS A 435 23.60 -31.42 7.77
C LYS A 435 23.57 -32.44 6.63
N ARG A 436 22.37 -32.82 6.18
CA ARG A 436 22.23 -33.64 4.96
C ARG A 436 22.84 -32.93 3.75
N ASP A 437 23.38 -33.72 2.83
CA ASP A 437 24.01 -33.28 1.58
C ASP A 437 25.27 -32.39 1.74
N GLU A 438 25.83 -32.32 2.96
CA GLU A 438 27.12 -31.69 3.26
C GLU A 438 28.19 -32.72 3.61
N LEU A 439 29.45 -32.28 3.68
CA LEU A 439 30.59 -33.13 4.02
C LEU A 439 30.41 -33.78 5.39
N ARG A 440 30.25 -35.11 5.43
CA ARG A 440 30.17 -35.88 6.67
C ARG A 440 31.41 -36.76 6.87
N ASN A 441 32.15 -36.50 7.93
CA ASN A 441 33.32 -37.29 8.32
C ASN A 441 33.35 -37.52 9.83
N GLU A 442 32.91 -38.69 10.29
CA GLU A 442 32.85 -39.03 11.72
C GLU A 442 34.24 -39.13 12.39
N LEU A 443 35.32 -39.16 11.62
CA LEU A 443 36.69 -39.26 12.11
C LEU A 443 37.41 -37.91 12.11
N TRP A 444 36.70 -36.79 11.99
CA TRP A 444 37.32 -35.48 11.82
C TRP A 444 38.28 -35.08 12.95
N GLN A 445 38.07 -35.58 14.18
CA GLN A 445 38.96 -35.31 15.31
C GLN A 445 40.39 -35.82 15.06
N SER A 446 40.60 -36.79 14.15
CA SER A 446 41.95 -37.22 13.78
C SER A 446 42.76 -36.13 13.09
N TYR A 447 42.10 -35.12 12.49
CA TYR A 447 42.79 -34.00 11.85
C TYR A 447 43.30 -32.92 12.82
N LEU A 448 42.89 -33.01 14.10
CA LEU A 448 43.35 -32.08 15.14
C LEU A 448 44.82 -32.29 15.50
N ARG A 449 45.37 -33.49 15.29
CA ARG A 449 46.76 -33.83 15.59
C ARG A 449 47.73 -33.43 14.49
#